data_AF-A0A967QAC3-F1
#
_entry.id   AF-A0A967QAC3-F1
#
_cell.length_a   1.000
_cell.length_b   1.000
_cell.length_c   1.000
_cell.angle_alpha   90.00
_cell.angle_beta   90.00
_cell.angle_gamma   90.00
#
_symmetry.space_group_name_H-M   'P 1'
#
loop_
_entity.id
_entity.type
_entity.pdbx_description
1 polymer ?
#
loop_
_entity_poly.entity_id
_entity_poly.type
_entity_poly.pdbx_seq_one_letter_code
_entity_poly.pdbx_strand_id
1 'polypeptide(L)' 'MAPIKGVIFDCDGVLFESRQANLAYYNDILAFFGEEPISEADRERADL' A
#
# COMPACT_ATOMS: atom_id res chain seq x y z
N MET A 1 16.92 -29.13 20.26
CA MET A 1 16.13 -27.96 19.81
C MET A 1 14.66 -28.31 19.90
N ALA A 2 13.83 -27.43 20.44
CA ALA A 2 12.38 -27.63 20.42
C ALA A 2 11.84 -27.38 18.99
N PRO A 3 10.81 -28.11 18.52
CA PRO A 3 10.24 -27.90 17.20
C PRO A 3 9.52 -26.55 17.11
N ILE A 4 9.63 -25.88 15.97
CA ILE A 4 8.83 -24.68 15.67
C ILE A 4 7.36 -25.09 15.59
N LYS A 5 6.50 -24.37 16.33
CA LYS A 5 5.07 -24.71 16.47
C LYS A 5 4.14 -23.84 15.64
N GLY A 6 4.66 -22.87 14.90
CA GLY A 6 3.88 -21.98 14.05
C GLY A 6 4.75 -20.93 13.37
N VAL A 7 4.19 -20.32 12.32
CA VAL A 7 4.79 -19.22 11.57
C VAL A 7 3.72 -18.13 11.42
N ILE A 8 4.10 -16.88 11.69
CA ILE A 8 3.24 -15.72 11.51
C ILE A 8 3.81 -14.91 10.36
N PHE A 9 2.93 -14.51 9.45
CA PHE A 9 3.27 -13.65 8.33
C PHE A 9 2.63 -12.29 8.56
N ASP A 10 3.41 -11.24 8.27
CA ASP A 10 2.86 -9.91 8.06
C ASP A 10 2.04 -9.89 6.77
N CYS A 11 1.18 -8.88 6.58
CA CYS A 11 0.32 -8.79 5.41
C CYS A 11 1.01 -8.04 4.27
N ASP A 12 1.28 -6.75 4.44
CA ASP A 12 1.78 -5.89 3.36
C ASP A 12 3.28 -6.13 3.13
N GLY A 13 3.65 -6.32 1.86
CA GLY A 13 5.02 -6.66 1.47
C GLY A 13 5.43 -8.12 1.78
N VAL A 14 4.58 -8.91 2.43
CA VAL A 14 4.82 -10.35 2.72
C VAL A 14 3.77 -11.24 2.07
N LEU A 15 2.49 -11.01 2.35
CA LEU A 15 1.38 -11.73 1.71
C LEU A 15 0.81 -10.98 0.50
N PHE A 16 0.79 -9.65 0.54
CA PHE A 16 0.18 -8.81 -0.49
C PHE A 16 1.02 -7.56 -0.81
N GLU A 17 0.89 -7.08 -2.04
CA GLU A 17 1.37 -5.77 -2.46
C GLU A 17 0.18 -4.81 -2.54
N SER A 18 0.06 -3.89 -1.57
CA SER A 18 -1.10 -3.01 -1.41
C SER A 18 -0.90 -1.59 -1.96
N ARG A 19 0.27 -1.25 -2.52
CA ARG A 19 0.56 0.11 -3.01
C ARG A 19 -0.47 0.63 -4.03
N GLN A 20 -0.90 -0.20 -4.98
CA GLN A 20 -1.92 0.22 -5.95
C GLN A 20 -3.28 0.48 -5.31
N ALA A 21 -3.67 -0.31 -4.32
CA ALA A 21 -4.92 -0.11 -3.59
C ALA A 21 -4.88 1.20 -2.77
N ASN A 22 -3.75 1.47 -2.11
CA ASN A 22 -3.54 2.70 -1.37
C ASN A 22 -3.57 3.92 -2.29
N LEU A 23 -2.87 3.86 -3.43
CA LEU A 23 -2.87 4.95 -4.40
C LEU A 23 -4.26 5.25 -4.95
N ALA A 24 -5.03 4.22 -5.30
CA ALA A 24 -6.41 4.39 -5.75
C ALA A 24 -7.27 5.04 -4.65
N TYR A 25 -7.19 4.55 -3.43
CA TYR A 25 -7.92 5.09 -2.29
C TYR A 25 -7.61 6.58 -2.04
N TYR A 26 -6.33 6.97 -2.05
CA TYR A 26 -5.97 8.36 -1.84
C TYR A 26 -6.31 9.26 -3.04
N ASN A 27 -6.25 8.75 -4.26
CA ASN A 27 -6.70 9.49 -5.44
C ASN A 27 -8.21 9.75 -5.41
N ASP A 28 -9.03 8.83 -4.88
CA ASP A 28 -10.45 9.08 -4.67
C ASP A 28 -10.68 10.22 -3.66
N ILE A 29 -9.87 10.30 -2.61
CA ILE A 29 -9.92 11.39 -1.63
C ILE A 29 -9.50 12.72 -2.29
N LEU A 30 -8.40 12.73 -3.05
CA LEU A 30 -7.94 13.93 -3.77
C LEU A 30 -9.02 14.45 -4.72
N ALA A 31 -9.65 13.54 -5.49
CA ALA A 31 -10.74 13.88 -6.39
C ALA A 31 -11.93 14.50 -5.64
N PHE A 32 -12.26 14.01 -4.44
CA PHE A 32 -13.33 14.59 -3.61
C PHE A 32 -13.03 16.06 -3.22
N PHE A 33 -11.76 16.40 -2.98
CA PHE A 33 -11.35 17.76 -2.65
C PHE A 33 -11.04 18.63 -3.88
N GLY A 34 -11.12 18.09 -5.09
CA GLY A 34 -10.78 18.79 -6.34
C GLY A 34 -9.27 18.96 -6.55
N GLU A 35 -8.46 18.13 -5.90
CA GLU A 35 -7.01 18.09 -6.04
C GLU A 35 -6.57 17.17 -7.18
N GLU A 36 -5.37 17.43 -7.73
CA GLU A 36 -4.80 16.61 -8.81
C GLU A 36 -4.39 15.22 -8.30
N PRO A 37 -4.66 14.14 -9.08
CA PRO A 37 -4.31 12.79 -8.69
C PRO A 37 -2.78 12.58 -8.68
N ILE A 38 -2.32 11.67 -7.84
CA ILE A 38 -0.94 11.19 -7.80
C ILE A 38 -0.78 10.09 -8.85
N SER A 39 0.24 10.23 -9.69
CA SER A 39 0.64 9.21 -10.68
C SER A 39 1.43 8.09 -10.02
N GLU A 40 1.25 6.85 -10.47
CA GLU A 40 2.10 5.71 -10.06
C GLU A 40 3.59 5.94 -10.34
N ALA A 41 3.93 6.79 -11.31
CA ALA A 41 5.32 7.12 -11.62
C ALA A 41 5.94 8.13 -10.63
N ASP A 42 5.13 8.84 -9.86
CA ASP A 42 5.58 9.82 -8.86
C ASP A 42 5.96 9.10 -7.57
N ARG A 43 7.16 8.54 -7.56
CA ARG A 43 7.66 7.72 -6.45
C ARG A 43 7.74 8.47 -5.12
N GLU A 44 7.97 9.78 -5.15
CA GLU A 44 8.05 10.58 -3.92
C GLU A 44 6.68 10.72 -3.26
N ARG A 45 5.62 10.91 -4.06
CA ARG A 45 4.25 11.09 -3.54
C ARG A 45 3.49 9.77 -3.41
N ALA A 46 3.87 8.73 -4.15
CA ALA A 46 3.22 7.42 -4.13
C ALA A 46 3.83 6.42 -3.13
N ASP A 47 5.09 6.58 -2.71
CA ASP A 47 5.77 5.68 -1.75
C ASP A 47 5.64 6.17 -0.28
N LEU A 48 4.44 6.54 0.19
CA LEU A 48 4.18 6.73 1.64
C LEU A 48 4.27 5.40 2.41
#